data_AF-A0A7W1QTT4-F1
#
_entry.id   AF-A0A7W1QTT4-F1
#
_cell.length_a   1.000
_cell.length_b   1.000
_cell.length_c   1.000
_cell.angle_alpha   90.00
_cell.angle_beta   90.00
_cell.angle_gamma   90.00
#
_symmetry.space_group_name_H-M   'P 1'
#
loop_
_entity.id
_entity.type
_entity.pdbx_description
1 polymer ?
#
loop_
_entity_poly.entity_id
_entity_poly.type
_entity_poly.pdbx_seq_one_letter_code
_entity_poly.pdbx_strand_id
1 'polypeptide(L)'
;MFTHFVNLSQANSDKEVLKYVKKWGPLLKSGELVSDYVARARAAGAILNISENLETGAVGNPEDWEVLDQQEWLSWYLPLDVKAGRRSTVKPQSTPKPKGAGGSFVPWPPALRRQQQRILIASYINAWLIVGEVRPALLWKSQQPTLNLAIAGPFGALGLRLLETAAQNVITACSGCRTFFDTSTRERRPKAGQGRYCDECIAAKVPERLAKRRQVLGISKPQKKKGKAARKKRADSAPKR
;
A
#
# COMPACT_ATOMS: atom_id res chain seq x y z
N MET A 1 -0.18 -13.92 -1.31
CA MET A 1 -0.06 -13.44 -2.70
C MET A 1 1.12 -12.49 -2.84
N PHE A 2 1.13 -11.37 -2.12
CA PHE A 2 2.17 -10.34 -2.21
C PHE A 2 3.62 -10.83 -2.01
N THR A 3 3.90 -11.56 -0.93
CA THR A 3 5.25 -12.11 -0.69
C THR A 3 5.74 -13.02 -1.82
N HIS A 4 4.84 -13.84 -2.38
CA HIS A 4 5.19 -14.68 -3.54
C HIS A 4 5.50 -13.84 -4.78
N PHE A 5 4.84 -12.68 -4.94
CA PHE A 5 5.10 -11.79 -6.06
C PHE A 5 6.45 -11.10 -5.92
N VAL A 6 6.75 -10.53 -4.75
CA VAL A 6 8.06 -9.89 -4.48
C VAL A 6 9.20 -10.89 -4.68
N ASN A 7 9.01 -12.15 -4.27
CA ASN A 7 10.01 -13.21 -4.47
C ASN A 7 10.27 -13.55 -5.95
N LEU A 8 9.38 -13.17 -6.90
CA LEU A 8 9.66 -13.35 -8.33
C LEU A 8 10.82 -12.47 -8.81
N SER A 9 11.18 -11.41 -8.08
CA SER A 9 12.38 -10.61 -8.37
C SER A 9 13.67 -11.44 -8.39
N GLN A 10 13.67 -12.54 -7.63
CA GLN A 10 14.76 -13.50 -7.46
C GLN A 10 14.52 -14.80 -8.25
N ALA A 11 13.47 -14.86 -9.08
CA ALA A 11 13.18 -16.06 -9.85
C ALA A 11 14.33 -16.33 -10.83
N ASN A 12 14.91 -17.52 -10.74
CA ASN A 12 16.02 -17.93 -11.58
C ASN A 12 15.56 -18.64 -12.86
N SER A 13 14.25 -18.85 -13.01
CA SER A 13 13.69 -19.53 -14.17
C SER A 13 12.29 -19.05 -14.53
N ASP A 14 12.00 -19.03 -15.83
CA ASP A 14 10.68 -18.72 -16.38
C ASP A 14 9.59 -19.66 -15.82
N LYS A 15 9.94 -20.88 -15.42
CA LYS A 15 9.02 -21.86 -14.83
C LYS A 15 8.39 -21.33 -13.54
N GLU A 16 9.11 -20.58 -12.72
CA GLU A 16 8.59 -20.02 -11.47
C GLU A 16 7.58 -18.90 -11.74
N VAL A 17 7.88 -18.04 -12.71
CA VAL A 17 6.97 -16.98 -13.16
C VAL A 17 5.71 -17.58 -13.79
N LEU A 18 5.85 -18.58 -14.67
CA LEU A 18 4.72 -19.28 -15.27
C LEU A 18 3.86 -20.00 -14.22
N LYS A 19 4.47 -20.58 -13.19
CA LYS A 19 3.74 -21.17 -12.05
C LYS A 19 2.95 -20.12 -11.29
N TYR A 20 3.51 -18.91 -11.12
CA TYR A 20 2.79 -17.79 -10.52
C TYR A 20 1.61 -17.36 -11.39
N VAL A 21 1.83 -17.12 -12.70
CA VAL A 21 0.79 -16.72 -13.66
C VAL A 21 -0.34 -17.75 -13.72
N LYS A 22 -0.01 -19.04 -13.76
CA LYS A 22 -1.00 -20.13 -13.74
C LYS A 22 -1.86 -20.12 -12.48
N LYS A 23 -1.28 -19.71 -11.34
CA LYS A 23 -1.96 -19.71 -10.04
C LYS A 23 -2.83 -18.45 -9.83
N TRP A 24 -2.36 -17.29 -10.26
CA TRP A 24 -2.97 -16.00 -9.91
C TRP A 24 -3.55 -15.22 -11.10
N GLY A 25 -3.32 -15.68 -12.32
CA GLY A 25 -3.70 -14.98 -13.55
C GLY A 25 -2.63 -13.97 -14.02
N PRO A 26 -2.86 -13.36 -15.20
CA PRO A 26 -1.98 -12.32 -15.72
C PRO A 26 -2.07 -11.02 -14.90
N LEU A 27 -1.03 -10.19 -14.91
CA LEU A 27 -0.99 -8.93 -14.17
C LEU A 27 -1.88 -7.87 -14.80
N LEU A 28 -1.71 -7.57 -16.10
CA LEU A 28 -2.46 -6.53 -16.79
C LEU A 28 -3.29 -7.09 -17.95
N LYS A 29 -2.64 -7.72 -18.94
CA LYS A 29 -3.29 -8.21 -20.17
C LYS A 29 -2.65 -9.53 -20.62
N SER A 30 -3.33 -10.25 -21.51
CA SER A 30 -2.73 -11.38 -22.21
C SER A 30 -1.57 -10.90 -23.09
N GLY A 31 -0.47 -11.68 -23.13
CA GLY A 31 0.72 -11.38 -23.93
C GLY A 31 1.87 -10.69 -23.20
N GLU A 32 1.80 -10.55 -21.88
CA GLU A 32 2.94 -10.06 -21.08
C GLU A 32 4.11 -11.04 -21.10
N LEU A 33 5.33 -10.50 -21.24
CA LEU A 33 6.55 -11.28 -21.22
C LEU A 33 6.94 -11.64 -19.79
N VAL A 34 7.63 -12.77 -19.60
CA VAL A 34 8.16 -13.19 -18.29
C VAL A 34 9.05 -12.10 -17.67
N SER A 35 9.82 -11.40 -18.52
CA SER A 35 10.65 -10.26 -18.11
C SER A 35 9.86 -9.14 -17.46
N ASP A 36 8.62 -8.89 -17.91
CA ASP A 36 7.77 -7.83 -17.37
C ASP A 36 7.33 -8.14 -15.93
N TYR A 37 7.08 -9.43 -15.62
CA TYR A 37 6.75 -9.87 -14.27
C TYR A 37 7.92 -9.68 -13.32
N VAL A 38 9.11 -10.10 -13.74
CA VAL A 38 10.33 -9.97 -12.92
C VAL A 38 10.66 -8.49 -12.70
N ALA A 39 10.58 -7.67 -13.74
CA ALA A 39 10.80 -6.22 -13.66
C ALA A 39 9.82 -5.55 -12.66
N ARG A 40 8.53 -5.87 -12.75
CA ARG A 40 7.52 -5.33 -11.82
C ARG A 40 7.68 -5.87 -10.41
N ALA A 41 8.05 -7.14 -10.24
CA ALA A 41 8.35 -7.71 -8.92
C ALA A 41 9.54 -7.02 -8.26
N ARG A 42 10.61 -6.75 -9.02
CA ARG A 42 11.76 -5.96 -8.56
C ARG A 42 11.34 -4.55 -8.18
N ALA A 43 10.57 -3.87 -9.03
CA ALA A 43 10.06 -2.53 -8.73
C ALA A 43 9.19 -2.51 -7.45
N ALA A 44 8.32 -3.50 -7.24
CA ALA A 44 7.55 -3.61 -6.01
C ALA A 44 8.46 -3.80 -4.78
N GLY A 45 9.47 -4.67 -4.87
CA GLY A 45 10.46 -4.84 -3.81
C GLY A 45 11.21 -3.54 -3.49
N ALA A 46 11.69 -2.84 -4.52
CA ALA A 46 12.37 -1.56 -4.38
C ALA A 46 11.48 -0.49 -3.71
N ILE A 47 10.21 -0.39 -4.09
CA ILE A 47 9.25 0.53 -3.45
C ILE A 47 9.14 0.22 -1.95
N LEU A 48 9.02 -1.05 -1.56
CA LEU A 48 8.92 -1.44 -0.14
C LEU A 48 10.17 -1.09 0.65
N ASN A 49 11.35 -1.45 0.12
CA ASN A 49 12.64 -1.18 0.77
C ASN A 49 12.81 0.32 1.01
N ILE A 50 12.53 1.13 -0.02
CA ILE A 50 12.61 2.59 0.10
C ILE A 50 11.57 3.11 1.10
N SER A 51 10.33 2.62 1.06
CA SER A 51 9.29 3.00 2.03
C SER A 51 9.71 2.73 3.47
N GLU A 52 10.27 1.55 3.75
CA GLU A 52 10.76 1.16 5.09
C GLU A 52 11.93 2.05 5.54
N ASN A 53 12.88 2.33 4.65
CA ASN A 53 13.97 3.27 4.95
C ASN A 53 13.43 4.68 5.27
N LEU A 54 12.48 5.19 4.47
CA LEU A 54 11.90 6.52 4.67
C LEU A 54 11.06 6.63 5.95
N GLU A 55 10.50 5.51 6.41
CA GLU A 55 9.78 5.36 7.68
C GLU A 55 10.74 5.45 8.87
N THR A 56 11.87 4.75 8.82
CA THR A 56 12.91 4.80 9.87
C THR A 56 13.75 6.08 9.84
N GLY A 57 13.52 6.94 8.84
CA GLY A 57 14.26 8.18 8.65
C GLY A 57 15.57 8.01 7.87
N ALA A 58 15.87 6.82 7.37
CA ALA A 58 16.89 6.65 6.35
C ALA A 58 16.44 7.21 4.98
N VAL A 59 17.36 7.24 4.03
CA VAL A 59 17.07 7.48 2.60
C VAL A 59 16.99 6.15 1.86
N GLY A 60 16.32 6.12 0.72
CA GLY A 60 16.28 4.90 -0.11
C GLY A 60 17.65 4.52 -0.67
N ASN A 61 17.91 3.21 -0.82
CA ASN A 61 19.17 2.73 -1.38
C ASN A 61 19.29 3.10 -2.87
N PRO A 62 20.49 3.45 -3.37
CA PRO A 62 20.71 3.78 -4.78
C PRO A 62 20.24 2.69 -5.76
N GLU A 63 20.46 1.42 -5.43
CA GLU A 63 20.08 0.27 -6.27
C GLU A 63 18.56 0.15 -6.42
N ASP A 64 17.80 0.35 -5.33
CA ASP A 64 16.34 0.36 -5.38
C ASP A 64 15.83 1.50 -6.27
N TRP A 65 16.47 2.67 -6.22
CA TRP A 65 16.11 3.80 -7.09
C TRP A 65 16.40 3.53 -8.56
N GLU A 66 17.51 2.86 -8.86
CA GLU A 66 17.87 2.48 -10.23
C GLU A 66 16.85 1.51 -10.83
N VAL A 67 16.40 0.52 -10.04
CA VAL A 67 15.33 -0.41 -10.45
C VAL A 67 14.06 0.36 -10.85
N LEU A 68 13.70 1.42 -10.12
CA LEU A 68 12.52 2.24 -10.43
C LEU A 68 12.71 3.13 -11.64
N ASP A 69 13.93 3.62 -11.89
CA ASP A 69 14.20 4.46 -13.06
C ASP A 69 14.16 3.68 -14.38
N GLN A 70 14.54 2.40 -14.34
CA GLN A 70 14.44 1.48 -15.50
C GLN A 70 12.98 1.15 -15.88
N GLN A 71 11.98 1.51 -15.08
CA GLN A 71 10.58 1.25 -15.37
C GLN A 71 9.99 2.32 -16.30
N GLU A 72 10.24 2.21 -17.61
CA GLU A 72 9.78 3.18 -18.60
C GLU A 72 8.27 3.44 -18.53
N TRP A 73 7.47 2.41 -18.25
CA TRP A 73 6.01 2.53 -18.16
C TRP A 73 5.55 3.42 -16.99
N LEU A 74 6.32 3.50 -15.89
CA LEU A 74 6.00 4.39 -14.77
C LEU A 74 6.17 5.85 -15.13
N SER A 75 7.09 6.16 -16.05
CA SER A 75 7.34 7.54 -16.47
C SER A 75 6.10 8.23 -17.03
N TRP A 76 5.18 7.50 -17.65
CA TRP A 76 3.95 8.06 -18.21
C TRP A 76 2.98 8.57 -17.14
N TYR A 77 3.01 7.95 -15.96
CA TYR A 77 2.08 8.23 -14.86
C TYR A 77 2.66 9.13 -13.76
N LEU A 78 3.95 9.43 -13.79
CA LEU A 78 4.56 10.38 -12.86
C LEU A 78 4.07 11.82 -13.17
N PRO A 79 3.71 12.62 -12.15
CA PRO A 79 3.30 14.01 -12.32
C PRO A 79 4.34 14.81 -13.11
N LEU A 80 3.89 15.75 -13.95
CA LEU A 80 4.78 16.60 -14.74
C LEU A 80 5.77 17.38 -13.87
N ASP A 81 5.40 17.76 -12.65
CA ASP A 81 6.30 18.47 -11.73
C ASP A 81 7.43 17.58 -11.21
N VAL A 82 7.19 16.27 -11.09
CA VAL A 82 8.23 15.28 -10.80
C VAL A 82 9.18 15.14 -12.01
N LYS A 83 8.62 15.18 -13.24
CA LYS A 83 9.42 15.23 -14.47
C LYS A 83 10.16 16.56 -14.65
N ALA A 84 9.59 17.66 -14.18
CA ALA A 84 10.21 18.98 -14.21
C ALA A 84 11.32 19.09 -13.15
N GLY A 85 11.18 18.40 -12.01
CA GLY A 85 12.28 18.13 -11.09
C GLY A 85 13.41 17.31 -11.74
N ARG A 86 13.08 16.40 -12.66
CA ARG A 86 14.05 15.77 -13.58
C ARG A 86 14.62 16.71 -14.65
N ARG A 87 14.04 17.90 -14.87
CA ARG A 87 14.53 18.91 -15.83
C ARG A 87 14.93 20.22 -15.17
N SER A 88 15.03 20.26 -13.84
CA SER A 88 15.24 21.51 -13.12
C SER A 88 16.67 21.97 -13.32
N THR A 89 16.81 23.06 -14.07
CA THR A 89 18.05 23.77 -14.40
C THR A 89 18.58 24.61 -13.23
N VAL A 90 18.28 24.24 -11.98
CA VAL A 90 18.93 24.87 -10.82
C VAL A 90 20.39 24.47 -10.87
N LYS A 91 21.25 25.37 -11.37
CA LYS A 91 22.71 25.23 -11.38
C LYS A 91 23.15 24.87 -9.96
N PRO A 92 23.68 23.65 -9.72
CA PRO A 92 24.31 23.34 -8.45
C PRO A 92 25.48 24.30 -8.28
N GLN A 93 25.65 24.86 -7.08
CA GLN A 93 26.92 25.49 -6.73
C GLN A 93 28.03 24.47 -7.00
N SER A 94 29.01 24.91 -7.77
CA SER A 94 29.96 24.09 -8.53
C SER A 94 30.74 23.10 -7.67
N THR A 95 30.42 21.82 -7.77
CA THR A 95 31.41 20.76 -7.61
C THR A 95 32.14 20.54 -8.95
N PRO A 96 33.44 20.20 -8.96
CA PRO A 96 34.21 20.02 -10.19
C PRO A 96 33.60 18.89 -11.03
N LYS A 97 33.18 19.22 -12.26
CA LYS A 97 32.62 18.27 -13.22
C LYS A 97 33.68 17.25 -13.66
N PRO A 98 33.43 15.93 -13.58
CA PRO A 98 34.19 14.97 -14.37
C PRO A 98 33.94 15.23 -15.86
N LYS A 99 35.01 15.48 -16.61
CA LYS A 99 34.96 15.73 -18.05
C LYS A 99 34.57 14.42 -18.76
N GLY A 100 33.33 14.31 -19.25
CA GLY A 100 32.96 13.18 -20.11
C GLY A 100 31.47 12.86 -20.32
N ALA A 101 30.55 13.31 -19.46
CA ALA A 101 29.13 12.92 -19.56
C ALA A 101 28.26 14.03 -20.16
N GLY A 102 27.92 13.90 -21.45
CA GLY A 102 27.03 14.79 -22.21
C GLY A 102 25.53 14.50 -22.05
N GLY A 103 25.08 14.06 -20.87
CA GLY A 103 23.67 13.83 -20.58
C GLY A 103 23.16 14.81 -19.52
N SER A 104 21.92 15.26 -19.64
CA SER A 104 21.25 16.11 -18.64
C SER A 104 21.28 15.44 -17.26
N PHE A 105 22.22 15.87 -16.41
CA PHE A 105 22.43 15.32 -15.08
C PHE A 105 21.33 15.81 -14.15
N VAL A 106 20.31 14.97 -13.96
CA VAL A 106 19.40 15.09 -12.82
C VAL A 106 20.18 14.67 -11.57
N PRO A 107 20.05 15.35 -10.42
CA PRO A 107 20.59 14.84 -9.18
C PRO A 107 20.03 13.42 -8.96
N TRP A 108 20.92 12.43 -8.93
CA TRP A 108 20.61 11.04 -8.66
C TRP A 108 19.72 10.95 -7.39
N PRO A 109 18.65 10.13 -7.35
CA PRO A 109 17.66 10.14 -6.26
C PRO A 109 18.18 10.09 -4.80
N PRO A 110 19.32 9.44 -4.49
CA PRO A 110 19.96 9.50 -3.17
C PRO A 110 20.38 10.92 -2.73
N ALA A 111 20.61 11.84 -3.66
CA ALA A 111 20.93 13.24 -3.36
C ALA A 111 19.67 14.07 -3.02
N LEU A 112 18.47 13.51 -3.20
CA LEU A 112 17.23 14.20 -2.88
C LEU A 112 17.00 14.24 -1.37
N ARG A 113 16.36 15.32 -0.91
CA ARG A 113 15.92 15.41 0.49
C ARG A 113 14.88 14.31 0.75
N ARG A 114 14.84 13.79 1.97
CA ARG A 114 13.88 12.74 2.40
C ARG A 114 12.43 13.04 1.98
N GLN A 115 11.98 14.28 2.10
CA GLN A 115 10.65 14.70 1.69
C GLN A 115 10.40 14.52 0.18
N GLN A 116 11.40 14.79 -0.67
CA GLN A 116 11.29 14.59 -2.12
C GLN A 116 11.25 13.09 -2.46
N GLN A 117 12.03 12.26 -1.77
CA GLN A 117 11.97 10.81 -1.91
C GLN A 117 10.57 10.26 -1.53
N ARG A 118 9.95 10.79 -0.47
CA ARG A 118 8.55 10.44 -0.11
C ARG A 118 7.55 10.79 -1.21
N ILE A 119 7.68 11.97 -1.82
CA ILE A 119 6.82 12.40 -2.94
C ILE A 119 7.00 11.46 -4.14
N LEU A 120 8.24 11.06 -4.44
CA LEU A 120 8.54 10.11 -5.52
C LEU A 120 7.89 8.74 -5.27
N ILE A 121 8.06 8.18 -4.08
CA ILE A 121 7.45 6.89 -3.74
C ILE A 121 5.93 6.95 -3.77
N ALA A 122 5.33 8.03 -3.26
CA ALA A 122 3.89 8.23 -3.39
C ALA A 122 3.44 8.26 -4.85
N SER A 123 4.22 8.90 -5.73
CA SER A 123 3.94 8.96 -7.17
C SER A 123 4.02 7.58 -7.83
N TYR A 124 5.01 6.76 -7.47
CA TYR A 124 5.13 5.38 -7.96
C TYR A 124 3.97 4.50 -7.49
N ILE A 125 3.59 4.58 -6.21
CA ILE A 125 2.45 3.83 -5.67
C ILE A 125 1.16 4.26 -6.37
N ASN A 126 0.95 5.56 -6.57
CA ASN A 126 -0.23 6.06 -7.29
C ASN A 126 -0.27 5.56 -8.74
N ALA A 127 0.86 5.48 -9.43
CA ALA A 127 0.93 4.88 -10.76
C ALA A 127 0.51 3.40 -10.76
N TRP A 128 0.92 2.62 -9.76
CA TRP A 128 0.47 1.24 -9.59
C TRP A 128 -1.04 1.14 -9.35
N LEU A 129 -1.61 2.04 -8.55
CA LEU A 129 -3.06 2.09 -8.30
C LEU A 129 -3.84 2.45 -9.57
N ILE A 130 -3.35 3.41 -10.36
CA ILE A 130 -3.95 3.81 -11.64
C ILE A 130 -3.94 2.64 -12.63
N VAL A 131 -2.77 2.02 -12.83
CA VAL A 131 -2.59 0.91 -13.77
C VAL A 131 -3.37 -0.33 -13.34
N GLY A 132 -3.49 -0.57 -12.03
CA GLY A 132 -4.33 -1.64 -11.46
C GLY A 132 -5.81 -1.29 -11.34
N GLU A 133 -6.23 -0.14 -11.88
CA GLU A 133 -7.57 0.43 -11.82
C GLU A 133 -8.21 0.34 -10.43
N VAL A 134 -7.43 0.64 -9.39
CA VAL A 134 -7.91 0.66 -8.01
C VAL A 134 -8.72 1.92 -7.79
N ARG A 135 -10.04 1.77 -7.60
CA ARG A 135 -10.96 2.89 -7.47
C ARG A 135 -11.95 2.65 -6.33
N PRO A 136 -12.35 3.68 -5.57
CA PRO A 136 -13.50 3.57 -4.69
C PRO A 136 -14.76 3.23 -5.50
N ALA A 137 -15.53 2.26 -5.02
CA ALA A 137 -16.77 1.80 -5.63
C ALA A 137 -17.88 1.76 -4.58
N LEU A 138 -19.00 2.40 -4.88
CA LEU A 138 -20.18 2.41 -4.02
C LEU A 138 -21.13 1.31 -4.46
N LEU A 139 -21.39 0.33 -3.59
CA LEU A 139 -22.26 -0.81 -3.87
C LEU A 139 -23.49 -0.80 -2.97
N TRP A 140 -24.68 -0.87 -3.56
CA TRP A 140 -25.95 -1.12 -2.87
C TRP A 140 -26.27 -2.61 -2.87
N LYS A 141 -25.93 -3.31 -1.79
CA LYS A 141 -26.34 -4.71 -1.57
C LYS A 141 -27.50 -4.86 -0.57
N SER A 142 -27.80 -3.79 0.17
CA SER A 142 -28.86 -3.75 1.19
C SER A 142 -29.39 -2.32 1.32
N GLN A 143 -30.19 -2.05 2.36
CA GLN A 143 -30.70 -0.71 2.70
C GLN A 143 -29.61 0.34 3.00
N GLN A 144 -28.33 -0.05 3.07
CA GLN A 144 -27.21 0.87 3.28
C GLN A 144 -26.15 0.69 2.18
N PRO A 145 -25.66 1.79 1.58
CA PRO A 145 -24.54 1.72 0.63
C PRO A 145 -23.26 1.31 1.34
N THR A 146 -22.45 0.48 0.68
CA THR A 146 -21.13 0.08 1.15
C THR A 146 -20.05 0.64 0.24
N LEU A 147 -19.08 1.34 0.82
CA LEU A 147 -17.88 1.76 0.11
C LEU A 147 -16.91 0.57 0.06
N ASN A 148 -16.63 0.08 -1.14
CA ASN A 148 -15.62 -0.93 -1.40
C ASN A 148 -14.53 -0.34 -2.30
N LEU A 149 -13.42 -1.06 -2.45
CA LEU A 149 -12.45 -0.77 -3.50
C LEU A 149 -12.71 -1.75 -4.65
N ALA A 150 -13.02 -1.20 -5.82
CA ALA A 150 -12.91 -1.96 -7.06
C ALA A 150 -11.42 -2.12 -7.39
N ILE A 151 -11.03 -3.33 -7.76
CA ILE A 151 -9.64 -3.70 -8.06
C ILE A 151 -9.67 -4.50 -9.36
N ALA A 152 -8.90 -4.09 -10.36
CA ALA A 152 -8.73 -4.85 -11.59
C ALA A 152 -7.54 -5.80 -11.48
N GLY A 153 -7.83 -7.11 -11.44
CA GLY A 153 -6.81 -8.16 -11.50
C GLY A 153 -5.86 -8.21 -10.30
N PRO A 154 -4.82 -9.06 -10.38
CA PRO A 154 -3.82 -9.20 -9.32
C PRO A 154 -2.93 -7.97 -9.21
N PHE A 155 -2.69 -7.22 -10.29
CA PHE A 155 -1.86 -6.01 -10.24
C PHE A 155 -2.46 -4.91 -9.36
N GLY A 156 -3.77 -4.65 -9.45
CA GLY A 156 -4.42 -3.71 -8.54
C GLY A 156 -4.36 -4.16 -7.08
N ALA A 157 -4.44 -5.46 -6.81
CA ALA A 157 -4.29 -5.98 -5.45
C ALA A 157 -2.87 -5.76 -4.91
N LEU A 158 -1.84 -5.86 -5.76
CA LEU A 158 -0.46 -5.52 -5.41
C LEU A 158 -0.30 -4.01 -5.15
N GLY A 159 -0.86 -3.15 -6.00
CA GLY A 159 -0.85 -1.71 -5.81
C GLY A 159 -1.52 -1.29 -4.49
N LEU A 160 -2.68 -1.87 -4.17
CA LEU A 160 -3.35 -1.64 -2.89
C LEU A 160 -2.49 -2.10 -1.71
N ARG A 161 -1.79 -3.23 -1.85
CA ARG A 161 -0.90 -3.72 -0.81
C ARG A 161 0.31 -2.81 -0.60
N LEU A 162 0.90 -2.29 -1.67
CA LEU A 162 1.97 -1.28 -1.60
C LEU A 162 1.48 -0.03 -0.87
N LEU A 163 0.27 0.46 -1.21
CA LEU A 163 -0.35 1.58 -0.50
C LEU A 163 -0.53 1.29 0.99
N GLU A 164 -1.07 0.13 1.36
CA GLU A 164 -1.26 -0.27 2.76
C GLU A 164 0.06 -0.33 3.55
N THR A 165 1.14 -0.77 2.90
CA THR A 165 2.44 -0.88 3.56
C THR A 165 3.15 0.47 3.65
N ALA A 166 3.06 1.33 2.64
CA ALA A 166 3.70 2.64 2.64
C ALA A 166 2.91 3.71 3.42
N ALA A 167 1.58 3.58 3.51
CA ALA A 167 0.74 4.53 4.23
C ALA A 167 0.58 4.10 5.70
N GLN A 168 1.37 4.71 6.59
CA GLN A 168 1.18 4.56 8.04
C GLN A 168 -0.17 5.15 8.52
N ASN A 169 -0.67 6.16 7.81
CA ASN A 169 -1.78 6.98 8.26
C ASN A 169 -3.05 6.59 7.51
N VAL A 170 -3.88 5.75 8.12
CA VAL A 170 -5.24 5.51 7.63
C VAL A 170 -6.11 6.67 8.09
N ILE A 171 -6.29 7.67 7.23
CA ILE A 171 -7.34 8.67 7.41
C ILE A 171 -8.66 7.91 7.62
N THR A 172 -9.31 8.15 8.74
CA THR A 172 -10.52 7.42 9.11
C THR A 172 -11.63 8.39 9.48
N ALA A 173 -12.87 8.03 9.16
CA ALA A 173 -14.03 8.82 9.54
C ALA A 173 -14.35 8.58 11.03
N CYS A 174 -14.53 9.66 11.79
CA CYS A 174 -14.99 9.60 13.16
C CYS A 174 -16.41 9.01 13.22
N SER A 175 -16.63 8.02 14.10
CA SER A 175 -17.92 7.38 14.34
C SER A 175 -18.93 8.29 15.06
N GLY A 176 -18.44 9.38 15.67
CA GLY A 176 -19.25 10.42 16.29
C GLY A 176 -19.66 11.50 15.29
N CYS A 177 -18.70 12.35 14.89
CA CYS A 177 -18.94 13.52 14.05
C CYS A 177 -18.79 13.31 12.54
N ARG A 178 -18.35 12.12 12.08
CA ARG A 178 -18.05 11.80 10.66
C ARG A 178 -16.90 12.58 10.02
N THR A 179 -16.27 13.51 10.72
CA THR A 179 -15.04 14.18 10.27
C THR A 179 -13.91 13.17 10.09
N PHE A 180 -13.15 13.30 9.01
CA PHE A 180 -11.93 12.54 8.78
C PHE A 180 -10.82 13.06 9.67
N PHE A 181 -10.10 12.16 10.33
CA PHE A 181 -8.98 12.52 11.18
C PHE A 181 -7.82 11.53 10.98
N ASP A 182 -6.61 12.00 11.26
CA ASP A 182 -5.43 11.16 11.24
C ASP A 182 -5.40 10.27 12.49
N THR A 183 -5.17 8.98 12.30
CA THR A 183 -5.01 8.02 13.41
C THR A 183 -3.56 7.83 13.83
N SER A 184 -2.60 8.45 13.11
CA SER A 184 -1.16 8.30 13.36
C SER A 184 -0.73 8.81 14.73
N THR A 185 -1.40 9.83 15.25
CA THR A 185 -1.17 10.39 16.58
C THR A 185 -1.60 9.46 17.70
N ARG A 186 -2.23 8.31 17.39
CA ARG A 186 -2.77 7.39 18.39
C ARG A 186 -2.05 6.07 18.40
N GLU A 187 -1.48 5.80 19.56
CA GLU A 187 -0.79 4.55 19.85
C GLU A 187 -1.70 3.31 19.80
N ARG A 188 -3.01 3.48 20.04
CA ARG A 188 -3.95 2.36 20.15
C ARG A 188 -4.97 2.30 19.03
N ARG A 189 -4.85 1.28 18.18
CA ARG A 189 -5.86 0.93 17.16
C ARG A 189 -7.11 0.31 17.83
N PRO A 190 -8.33 0.79 17.51
CA PRO A 190 -9.57 0.20 18.03
C PRO A 190 -9.72 -1.28 17.63
N LYS A 191 -10.28 -2.10 18.52
CA LYS A 191 -10.53 -3.52 18.23
C LYS A 191 -11.61 -3.66 17.15
N ALA A 192 -11.62 -4.79 16.45
CA ALA A 192 -12.69 -5.10 15.49
C ALA A 192 -14.08 -4.93 16.13
N GLY A 193 -14.96 -4.15 15.48
CA GLY A 193 -16.30 -3.82 15.98
C GLY A 193 -16.40 -2.58 16.89
N GLN A 194 -15.27 -1.98 17.30
CA GLN A 194 -15.27 -0.70 18.00
C GLN A 194 -15.30 0.47 17.01
N GLY A 195 -15.98 1.56 17.40
CA GLY A 195 -15.93 2.81 16.65
C GLY A 195 -14.56 3.48 16.78
N ARG A 196 -14.16 4.24 15.76
CA ARG A 196 -13.01 5.15 15.80
C ARG A 196 -13.54 6.57 16.01
N TYR A 197 -12.92 7.40 16.85
CA TYR A 197 -13.42 8.73 17.21
C TYR A 197 -12.32 9.77 17.07
N CYS A 198 -12.54 11.03 16.68
CA CYS A 198 -11.50 12.08 16.75
C CYS A 198 -11.23 12.51 18.21
N ASP A 199 -10.17 13.28 18.47
CA ASP A 199 -9.79 13.68 19.83
C ASP A 199 -10.87 14.52 20.52
N GLU A 200 -11.51 15.42 19.76
CA GLU A 200 -12.66 16.20 20.23
C GLU A 200 -13.82 15.31 20.69
N CYS A 201 -14.16 14.26 19.91
CA CYS A 201 -15.22 13.33 20.28
C CYS A 201 -14.87 12.50 21.52
N ILE A 202 -13.59 12.18 21.72
CA ILE A 202 -13.12 11.52 22.94
C ILE A 202 -13.26 12.45 24.13
N ALA A 203 -12.77 13.69 24.03
CA ALA A 203 -12.89 14.71 25.07
C ALA A 203 -14.36 14.96 25.46
N ALA A 204 -15.26 14.97 24.46
CA ALA A 204 -16.70 15.12 24.65
C ALA A 204 -17.44 13.81 25.07
N LYS A 205 -16.71 12.76 25.47
CA LYS A 205 -17.24 11.47 25.92
C LYS A 205 -18.27 10.85 24.96
N VAL A 206 -18.14 11.09 23.65
CA VAL A 206 -19.00 10.50 22.61
C VAL A 206 -18.91 8.97 22.59
N PRO A 207 -17.73 8.34 22.72
CA PRO A 207 -17.63 6.88 22.75
C PRO A 207 -18.47 6.23 23.85
N GLU A 208 -18.47 6.81 25.05
CA GLU A 208 -19.23 6.33 26.21
C GLU A 208 -20.74 6.46 25.99
N ARG A 209 -21.19 7.63 25.52
CA ARG A 209 -22.60 7.88 25.20
C ARG A 209 -23.13 6.91 24.14
N LEU A 210 -22.37 6.69 23.07
CA LEU A 210 -22.77 5.75 22.01
C LEU A 210 -22.70 4.29 22.48
N ALA A 211 -21.74 3.92 23.32
CA ALA A 211 -21.67 2.60 23.91
C ALA A 211 -22.89 2.31 24.81
N LYS A 212 -23.25 3.26 25.69
CA LYS A 212 -24.45 3.18 26.54
C LYS A 212 -25.72 3.07 25.70
N ARG A 213 -25.83 3.86 24.63
CA ARG A 213 -26.97 3.78 23.69
C ARG A 213 -27.06 2.40 23.04
N ARG A 214 -25.95 1.80 22.59
CA ARG A 214 -25.94 0.44 22.01
C ARG A 214 -26.34 -0.64 23.02
N GLN A 215 -25.98 -0.47 24.30
CA GLN A 215 -26.40 -1.36 25.38
C GLN A 215 -27.92 -1.29 25.60
N VAL A 216 -28.47 -0.09 25.69
CA VAL A 216 -29.92 0.13 25.85
C VAL A 216 -30.70 -0.46 24.68
N LEU A 217 -30.20 -0.30 23.45
CA LEU A 217 -30.82 -0.86 22.25
C LEU A 217 -30.63 -2.38 22.09
N GLY A 218 -29.89 -3.06 22.98
CA GLY A 218 -29.62 -4.49 22.88
C GLY A 218 -28.75 -4.91 21.68
N ILE A 219 -28.22 -3.94 20.92
CA ILE A 219 -27.34 -4.18 19.76
C ILE A 219 -25.99 -4.73 20.22
N SER A 220 -25.55 -4.39 21.43
CA SER A 220 -24.25 -4.77 21.95
C SER A 220 -24.19 -6.17 22.55
N LYS A 221 -25.12 -7.09 22.25
CA LYS A 221 -25.01 -8.46 22.79
C LYS A 221 -23.64 -9.02 22.38
N PRO A 222 -22.75 -9.32 23.35
CA PRO A 222 -21.45 -9.89 23.02
C PRO A 222 -21.75 -11.17 22.24
N GLN A 223 -21.11 -11.35 21.08
CA GLN A 223 -21.12 -12.65 20.44
C GLN A 223 -20.59 -13.64 21.48
N LYS A 224 -21.49 -14.39 22.14
CA LYS A 224 -21.13 -15.49 23.01
C LYS A 224 -20.20 -16.34 22.16
N LYS A 225 -18.94 -16.49 22.59
CA LYS A 225 -17.90 -17.29 21.92
C LYS A 225 -18.37 -18.76 21.86
N LYS A 226 -19.32 -19.08 20.99
CA LYS A 226 -19.80 -20.45 20.72
C LYS A 226 -18.66 -21.33 20.17
N GLY A 227 -17.54 -20.73 19.74
CA GLY A 227 -16.40 -21.43 19.14
C GLY A 227 -15.52 -22.26 20.08
N LYS A 228 -15.47 -22.01 21.39
CA LYS A 228 -14.58 -22.81 22.28
C LYS A 228 -15.14 -24.21 22.59
N ALA A 229 -16.47 -24.35 22.75
CA ALA A 229 -17.09 -25.66 23.00
C ALA A 229 -17.11 -26.56 21.74
N ALA A 230 -17.29 -25.96 20.56
CA ALA A 230 -17.28 -26.71 19.29
C ALA A 230 -15.89 -27.22 18.89
N ARG A 231 -14.81 -26.48 19.24
CA ARG A 231 -13.43 -26.89 18.91
C ARG A 231 -12.93 -28.03 19.80
N LYS A 232 -13.37 -28.13 21.06
CA LYS A 232 -13.03 -29.26 21.94
C LYS A 232 -13.66 -30.57 21.45
N LYS A 233 -14.95 -30.56 21.07
CA LYS A 233 -15.63 -31.75 20.52
C LYS A 233 -15.02 -32.30 19.21
N ARG A 234 -14.42 -31.45 18.38
CA ARG A 234 -13.72 -31.89 17.14
C ARG A 234 -12.31 -32.42 17.37
N ALA A 235 -11.63 -31.99 18.44
CA ALA A 235 -10.31 -32.54 18.78
C ALA A 235 -10.42 -33.96 19.36
N ASP A 236 -11.49 -34.22 20.13
CA ASP A 236 -11.72 -35.53 20.77
C ASP A 236 -12.27 -36.61 19.81
N SER A 237 -12.63 -36.24 18.57
CA SER A 237 -13.20 -37.15 17.55
C SER A 237 -12.27 -37.43 16.36
N ALA A 238 -11.01 -36.97 16.41
CA ALA A 238 -10.02 -37.30 15.39
C ALA A 238 -9.49 -38.74 15.61
N PRO A 239 -9.60 -39.64 14.62
CA PRO A 239 -9.11 -41.01 14.76
C PRO A 239 -7.58 -41.01 14.92
N LYS A 240 -7.10 -41.69 15.97
CA LYS A 240 -5.67 -41.98 16.16
C LYS A 240 -5.22 -42.91 15.02
N ARG A 241 -4.22 -42.47 14.25
CA ARG A 241 -3.47 -43.32 13.31
C ARG A 241 -2.25 -43.88 14.00
#